data_AF-A0A8C3UTS4-F1
#
_entry.id   AF-A0A8C3UTS4-F1
#
_cell.length_a   1.000
_cell.length_b   1.000
_cell.length_c   1.000
_cell.angle_alpha   90.00
_cell.angle_beta   90.00
_cell.angle_gamma   90.00
#
_symmetry.space_group_name_H-M   'P 1'
#
loop_
_entity.id
_entity.type
_entity.pdbx_description
1 polymer ?
#
loop_
_entity_poly.entity_id
_entity_poly.type
_entity_poly.pdbx_seq_one_letter_code
_entity_poly.pdbx_strand_id
1 'polypeptide(L)'
;SFPRQGLDVILSPAEEGAEIVSMADSTTTIDDIEGELFRIERIREILVRRESELRYMMDDIQLCKEISRLKTELQKLLVLPENQKSNEEKQREEELVQQIHKLVETRDFLVDDVEFERLREREEDKEMAEFLQSKLSKSYLQRASGSPVREKKMTSRGQQTSAPYMSKTGLTLLKECCGFTCSIM
;
A
#
# COMPACT_ATOMS: atom_id res chain seq x y z
N SER A 1 -8.69 49.76 76.92
CA SER A 1 -8.14 48.51 77.46
C SER A 1 -7.48 47.71 76.35
N PHE A 2 -6.15 47.68 76.31
CA PHE A 2 -5.40 46.52 75.78
C PHE A 2 -5.59 45.34 76.75
N PRO A 3 -5.15 44.09 76.46
CA PRO A 3 -5.05 43.36 75.19
C PRO A 3 -5.72 41.96 75.30
N ARG A 4 -5.77 41.17 74.21
CA ARG A 4 -5.88 39.69 74.31
C ARG A 4 -4.91 39.02 73.34
N GLN A 5 -4.01 38.23 73.94
CA GLN A 5 -3.58 36.86 73.57
C GLN A 5 -3.16 36.67 72.09
N GLY A 6 -1.92 36.35 71.72
CA GLY A 6 -0.95 35.45 72.33
C GLY A 6 -1.20 34.01 71.83
N LEU A 7 -0.45 33.54 70.84
CA LEU A 7 0.03 32.15 70.70
C LEU A 7 1.09 32.05 69.58
N ASP A 8 2.31 31.70 69.97
CA ASP A 8 3.44 31.30 69.11
C ASP A 8 3.24 29.87 68.58
N VAL A 9 3.60 29.58 67.31
CA VAL A 9 4.16 28.29 66.82
C VAL A 9 4.80 28.58 65.43
N ILE A 10 6.13 28.79 65.34
CA ILE A 10 7.21 27.83 64.98
C ILE A 10 7.28 27.43 63.49
N LEU A 11 8.44 27.79 62.91
CA LEU A 11 9.16 27.25 61.75
C LEU A 11 8.91 25.76 61.42
N SER A 12 8.65 25.45 60.15
CA SER A 12 9.65 24.78 59.29
C SER A 12 9.20 24.69 57.83
N PRO A 13 10.13 24.76 56.88
CA PRO A 13 9.86 24.70 55.45
C PRO A 13 9.53 23.26 55.05
N ALA A 14 8.43 23.08 54.33
CA ALA A 14 8.25 21.89 53.51
C ALA A 14 9.26 21.99 52.37
N GLU A 15 10.39 21.29 52.50
CA GLU A 15 11.18 20.82 51.37
C GLU A 15 10.31 19.82 50.59
N GLU A 16 9.32 20.35 49.85
CA GLU A 16 8.84 19.67 48.66
C GLU A 16 9.99 19.72 47.68
N GLY A 17 10.80 18.66 47.69
CA GLY A 17 11.62 18.31 46.56
C GLY A 17 10.70 18.24 45.36
N ALA A 18 10.60 19.35 44.64
CA ALA A 18 10.14 19.37 43.28
C ALA A 18 11.10 18.43 42.56
N GLU A 19 10.67 17.17 42.44
CA GLU A 19 11.10 16.32 41.36
C GLU A 19 10.83 17.15 40.11
N ILE A 20 11.87 17.83 39.66
CA ILE A 20 11.90 18.48 38.37
C ILE A 20 11.70 17.30 37.43
N VAL A 21 10.44 17.02 37.08
CA VAL A 21 10.11 16.17 35.95
C VAL A 21 10.74 16.90 34.78
N SER A 22 11.95 16.47 34.47
CA SER A 22 12.71 16.91 33.33
C SER A 22 11.86 16.51 32.13
N MET A 23 11.12 17.47 31.58
CA MET A 23 10.43 17.35 30.29
C MET A 23 11.44 17.32 29.13
N ALA A 24 12.63 16.77 29.37
CA ALA A 24 13.66 16.51 28.37
C ALA A 24 13.56 15.05 27.91
N ASP A 25 12.36 14.58 27.60
CA ASP A 25 12.12 13.28 26.98
C ASP A 25 11.76 13.44 25.50
N SER A 26 12.46 14.34 24.81
CA SER A 26 12.48 14.35 23.34
C SER A 26 13.82 14.91 22.85
N THR A 27 14.89 14.15 23.00
CA THR A 27 16.14 14.33 22.23
C THR A 27 15.94 13.85 20.79
N THR A 28 14.87 14.31 20.13
CA THR A 28 14.67 14.04 18.70
C THR A 28 15.62 14.94 17.94
N THR A 29 16.60 14.35 17.27
CA THR A 29 17.57 15.08 16.46
C THR A 29 16.97 15.46 15.12
N ILE A 30 17.60 16.41 14.41
CA ILE A 30 17.20 16.78 13.04
C ILE A 30 17.26 15.54 12.13
N ASP A 31 18.30 14.71 12.28
CA ASP A 31 18.48 13.47 11.55
C ASP A 31 17.34 12.47 11.79
N ASP A 32 16.78 12.42 13.01
CA ASP A 32 15.63 11.57 13.32
C ASP A 32 14.37 12.06 12.59
N ILE A 33 14.14 13.38 12.55
CA ILE A 33 13.01 13.98 11.83
C ILE A 33 13.11 13.74 10.33
N GLU A 34 14.30 13.96 9.75
CA GLU A 34 14.58 13.69 8.34
C GLU A 34 14.38 12.20 8.00
N GLY A 35 14.80 11.31 8.89
CA GLY A 35 14.58 9.88 8.79
C GLY A 35 13.10 9.50 8.77
N GLU A 36 12.27 10.08 9.64
CA GLU A 36 10.82 9.85 9.64
C GLU A 36 10.16 10.41 8.37
N LEU A 37 10.56 11.60 7.90
CA LEU A 37 10.02 12.19 6.67
C LEU A 37 10.28 11.28 5.45
N PHE A 38 11.48 10.72 5.34
CA PHE A 38 11.79 9.77 4.27
C PHE A 38 10.91 8.51 4.34
N ARG A 39 10.64 7.99 5.54
CA ARG A 39 9.73 6.85 5.72
C ARG A 39 8.30 7.21 5.35
N ILE A 40 7.83 8.39 5.72
CA ILE A 40 6.50 8.87 5.36
C ILE A 40 6.36 8.98 3.84
N GLU A 41 7.33 9.56 3.15
CA GLU A 41 7.31 9.68 1.68
C GLU A 41 7.29 8.30 1.02
N ARG A 42 8.13 7.37 1.50
CA ARG A 42 8.14 5.98 1.02
C ARG A 42 6.78 5.30 1.19
N ILE A 43 6.13 5.49 2.34
CA ILE A 43 4.80 4.94 2.60
C ILE A 43 3.76 5.58 1.67
N ARG A 44 3.82 6.89 1.47
CA ARG A 44 2.93 7.62 0.56
C ARG A 44 3.03 7.08 -0.86
N GLU A 45 4.24 6.89 -1.38
CA GLU A 45 4.46 6.31 -2.71
C GLU A 45 3.82 4.92 -2.85
N ILE A 46 4.00 4.05 -1.85
CA ILE A 46 3.39 2.70 -1.83
C ILE A 46 1.87 2.79 -1.84
N LEU A 47 1.30 3.69 -1.02
CA LEU A 47 -0.15 3.86 -0.94
C LEU A 47 -0.75 4.40 -2.24
N VAL A 48 -0.09 5.34 -2.91
CA VAL A 48 -0.55 5.88 -4.19
C VAL A 48 -0.58 4.80 -5.27
N ARG A 49 0.46 3.94 -5.36
CA ARG A 49 0.46 2.80 -6.29
C ARG A 49 -0.69 1.84 -5.99
N ARG A 50 -0.89 1.52 -4.71
CA ARG A 50 -1.99 0.65 -4.28
C ARG A 50 -3.36 1.25 -4.56
N GLU A 51 -3.52 2.56 -4.42
CA GLU A 51 -4.75 3.26 -4.77
C GLU A 51 -5.04 3.12 -6.27
N SER A 52 -4.03 3.29 -7.12
CA SER A 52 -4.16 3.07 -8.57
C SER A 52 -4.60 1.64 -8.88
N GLU A 53 -3.95 0.62 -8.30
CA GLU A 53 -4.36 -0.79 -8.45
C GLU A 53 -5.83 -1.02 -8.06
N LEU A 54 -6.24 -0.45 -6.91
CA LEU A 54 -7.62 -0.54 -6.43
C LEU A 54 -8.61 0.13 -7.40
N ARG A 55 -8.23 1.23 -8.04
CA ARG A 55 -9.05 1.91 -9.04
C ARG A 55 -9.23 1.05 -10.29
N TYR A 56 -8.16 0.44 -10.81
CA TYR A 56 -8.25 -0.51 -11.91
C TYR A 56 -9.17 -1.69 -11.58
N MET A 57 -9.06 -2.27 -10.38
CA MET A 57 -9.95 -3.35 -9.94
C MET A 57 -11.41 -2.90 -9.85
N MET A 58 -11.66 -1.68 -9.36
CA MET A 58 -13.01 -1.15 -9.31
C MET A 58 -13.62 -0.98 -10.71
N ASP A 59 -12.83 -0.49 -11.66
CA ASP A 59 -13.26 -0.33 -13.06
C ASP A 59 -13.53 -1.69 -13.72
N ASP A 60 -12.65 -2.69 -13.51
CA ASP A 60 -12.88 -4.07 -13.99
C ASP A 60 -14.16 -4.68 -13.39
N ILE A 61 -14.40 -4.47 -12.09
CA ILE A 61 -15.64 -4.92 -11.44
C ILE A 61 -16.87 -4.28 -12.10
N GLN A 62 -16.82 -2.99 -12.46
CA GLN A 62 -17.92 -2.31 -13.12
C GLN A 62 -18.16 -2.87 -14.54
N LEU A 63 -17.10 -3.09 -15.32
CA LEU A 63 -17.18 -3.73 -16.62
C LEU A 63 -17.78 -5.13 -16.51
N CYS A 64 -17.30 -5.95 -15.56
CA CYS A 64 -17.81 -7.30 -15.32
C CYS A 64 -19.28 -7.32 -14.91
N LYS A 65 -19.73 -6.37 -14.09
CA LYS A 65 -21.15 -6.22 -13.72
C LYS A 65 -22.01 -5.92 -14.94
N GLU A 66 -21.58 -4.99 -15.79
CA GLU A 66 -22.34 -4.61 -16.97
C GLU A 66 -22.37 -5.73 -18.02
N ILE A 67 -21.24 -6.39 -18.27
CA ILE A 67 -21.18 -7.59 -19.13
C ILE A 67 -22.15 -8.67 -18.61
N SER A 68 -22.17 -8.90 -17.30
CA SER A 68 -23.07 -9.89 -16.68
C SER A 68 -24.54 -9.52 -16.84
N ARG A 69 -24.88 -8.23 -16.71
CA ARG A 69 -26.23 -7.71 -16.94
C ARG A 69 -26.68 -7.95 -18.39
N LEU A 70 -25.85 -7.55 -19.35
CA LEU A 70 -26.14 -7.72 -20.79
C LEU A 70 -26.22 -9.19 -21.18
N LYS A 71 -25.32 -10.04 -20.66
CA LYS A 71 -25.35 -11.49 -20.89
C LYS A 71 -26.64 -12.12 -20.37
N THR A 72 -27.12 -11.68 -19.22
CA THR A 72 -28.40 -12.16 -18.65
C THR A 72 -29.57 -11.73 -19.53
N GLU A 73 -29.54 -10.54 -20.11
CA GLU A 73 -30.57 -10.08 -21.06
C GLU A 73 -30.54 -10.89 -22.36
N LEU A 74 -29.35 -11.11 -22.92
CA LEU A 74 -29.17 -11.92 -24.13
C LEU A 74 -29.64 -13.36 -23.93
N GLN A 75 -29.32 -13.98 -22.79
CA GLN A 75 -29.76 -15.33 -22.46
C GLN A 75 -31.28 -15.49 -22.46
N LYS A 76 -32.05 -14.45 -22.12
CA LYS A 76 -33.53 -14.51 -22.16
C LYS A 76 -34.06 -14.61 -23.59
N LEU A 77 -33.42 -13.94 -24.54
CA LEU A 77 -33.81 -13.97 -25.96
C LEU A 77 -33.41 -15.31 -26.60
N LEU A 78 -32.25 -15.85 -26.22
CA LEU A 78 -31.74 -17.14 -26.71
C LEU A 78 -32.54 -18.37 -26.27
N VAL A 79 -33.50 -18.23 -25.33
CA VAL A 79 -34.39 -19.34 -24.93
C VAL A 79 -35.33 -19.74 -26.07
N LEU A 80 -35.70 -18.78 -26.94
CA LEU A 80 -36.54 -19.04 -28.10
C LEU A 80 -35.68 -19.51 -29.28
N PRO A 81 -36.13 -20.50 -30.06
CA PRO A 81 -35.42 -20.92 -31.27
C PRO A 81 -35.55 -19.87 -32.38
N GLU A 82 -34.55 -19.79 -33.26
CA GLU A 82 -34.41 -18.75 -34.31
C GLU A 82 -35.62 -18.57 -35.25
N ASN A 83 -36.37 -19.64 -35.48
CA ASN A 83 -37.56 -19.64 -36.33
C ASN A 83 -38.80 -19.05 -35.64
N GLN A 84 -38.76 -18.86 -34.32
CA GLN A 84 -39.85 -18.31 -33.51
C GLN A 84 -39.58 -16.88 -33.04
N LYS A 85 -38.38 -16.34 -33.29
CA LYS A 85 -38.03 -14.96 -32.97
C LYS A 85 -38.56 -13.99 -34.01
N SER A 86 -39.13 -12.89 -33.54
CA SER A 86 -39.42 -11.71 -34.34
C SER A 86 -38.13 -11.06 -34.86
N ASN A 87 -38.25 -10.22 -35.89
CA ASN A 87 -37.10 -9.50 -36.41
C ASN A 87 -36.51 -8.52 -35.38
N GLU A 88 -37.37 -7.94 -34.52
CA GLU A 88 -36.97 -7.05 -33.44
C GLU A 88 -36.13 -7.78 -32.38
N GLU A 89 -36.51 -9.01 -32.02
CA GLU A 89 -35.73 -9.83 -31.08
C GLU A 89 -34.36 -10.19 -31.66
N LYS A 90 -34.27 -10.54 -32.95
CA LYS A 90 -33.00 -10.81 -33.63
C LYS A 90 -32.09 -9.60 -33.64
N GLN A 91 -32.64 -8.44 -33.98
CA GLN A 91 -31.90 -7.18 -33.95
C GLN A 91 -31.39 -6.86 -32.55
N ARG A 92 -32.21 -7.05 -31.52
CA ARG A 92 -31.83 -6.82 -30.12
C ARG A 92 -30.73 -7.77 -29.65
N GLU A 93 -30.75 -9.04 -30.08
CA GLU A 93 -29.66 -9.98 -29.80
C GLU A 93 -28.34 -9.51 -30.39
N GLU A 94 -28.34 -9.08 -31.64
CA GLU A 94 -27.14 -8.57 -32.30
C GLU A 94 -26.60 -7.32 -31.59
N GLU A 95 -27.49 -6.39 -31.19
CA GLU A 95 -27.11 -5.20 -30.42
C GLU A 95 -26.49 -5.56 -29.05
N LEU A 96 -27.08 -6.51 -28.33
CA LEU A 96 -26.55 -6.98 -27.04
C LEU A 96 -25.18 -7.63 -27.21
N VAL A 97 -24.99 -8.45 -28.25
CA VAL A 97 -23.69 -9.07 -28.56
C VAL A 97 -22.65 -8.00 -28.88
N GLN A 98 -22.98 -7.00 -29.70
CA GLN A 98 -22.06 -5.90 -30.02
C GLN A 98 -21.69 -5.08 -28.79
N GLN A 99 -22.64 -4.81 -27.87
CA GLN A 99 -22.36 -4.11 -26.63
C GLN A 99 -21.45 -4.91 -25.70
N ILE A 100 -21.70 -6.22 -25.56
CA ILE A 100 -20.84 -7.11 -24.77
C ILE A 100 -19.43 -7.14 -25.36
N HIS A 101 -19.29 -7.23 -26.69
CA HIS A 101 -17.99 -7.24 -27.35
C HIS A 101 -17.18 -5.97 -27.04
N LYS A 102 -17.81 -4.79 -27.16
CA LYS A 102 -17.17 -3.50 -26.83
C LYS A 102 -16.70 -3.44 -25.37
N LEU A 103 -17.49 -3.94 -24.42
CA LEU A 103 -17.08 -3.96 -23.02
C LEU A 103 -15.92 -4.92 -22.76
N VAL A 104 -15.88 -6.06 -23.46
CA VAL A 104 -14.77 -7.01 -23.38
C VAL A 104 -13.50 -6.39 -23.97
N GLU A 105 -13.60 -5.66 -25.08
CA GLU A 105 -12.48 -4.89 -25.65
C GLU A 105 -11.98 -3.84 -24.65
N THR A 106 -12.87 -3.04 -24.04
CA THR A 106 -12.50 -2.07 -23.01
C THR A 106 -11.77 -2.74 -21.83
N ARG A 107 -12.21 -3.92 -21.42
CA ARG A 107 -11.54 -4.68 -20.36
C ARG A 107 -10.15 -5.16 -20.79
N ASP A 108 -9.98 -5.54 -22.06
CA ASP A 108 -8.69 -5.95 -22.62
C ASP A 108 -7.69 -4.78 -22.56
N PHE A 109 -8.12 -3.59 -22.98
CA PHE A 109 -7.31 -2.37 -22.86
C PHE A 109 -6.94 -2.04 -21.40
N LEU A 110 -7.86 -2.24 -20.45
CA LEU A 110 -7.59 -2.03 -19.03
C LEU A 110 -6.48 -2.96 -18.50
N VAL A 111 -6.43 -4.20 -18.99
CA VAL A 111 -5.40 -5.18 -18.63
C VAL A 111 -4.05 -4.78 -19.20
N ASP A 112 -4.02 -4.30 -20.45
CA ASP A 112 -2.79 -3.82 -21.07
C ASP A 112 -2.25 -2.58 -20.34
N ASP A 113 -3.12 -1.63 -19.98
CA ASP A 113 -2.75 -0.42 -19.25
C ASP A 113 -2.15 -0.73 -17.86
N VAL A 114 -2.78 -1.64 -17.09
CA VAL A 114 -2.25 -1.98 -15.75
C VAL A 114 -0.92 -2.73 -15.83
N GLU A 115 -0.72 -3.55 -16.87
CA GLU A 115 0.56 -4.22 -17.09
C GLU A 115 1.65 -3.22 -17.50
N PHE A 116 1.29 -2.24 -18.33
CA PHE A 116 2.21 -1.17 -18.70
C PHE A 116 2.66 -0.35 -17.49
N GLU A 117 1.73 0.01 -16.61
CA GLU A 117 2.06 0.77 -15.41
C GLU A 117 2.95 -0.05 -14.46
N ARG A 118 2.68 -1.35 -14.29
CA ARG A 118 3.53 -2.25 -13.50
C ARG A 118 4.96 -2.36 -14.06
N LEU A 119 5.12 -2.34 -15.38
CA LEU A 119 6.43 -2.35 -16.02
C LEU A 119 7.18 -1.04 -15.76
N ARG A 120 6.50 0.10 -15.87
CA ARG A 120 7.06 1.42 -15.57
C ARG A 120 7.57 1.49 -14.13
N GLU A 121 6.72 1.14 -13.16
CA GLU A 121 7.07 1.19 -11.74
C GLU A 121 8.33 0.36 -11.41
N ARG A 122 8.45 -0.83 -12.04
CA ARG A 122 9.63 -1.70 -11.85
C ARG A 122 10.91 -1.06 -12.38
N GLU A 123 10.85 -0.38 -13.53
CA GLU A 123 12.03 0.28 -14.09
C GLU A 123 12.42 1.51 -13.25
N GLU A 124 11.44 2.29 -12.79
CA GLU A 124 11.69 3.43 -11.89
C GLU A 124 12.36 3.00 -10.58
N ASP A 125 11.88 1.91 -9.96
CA ASP A 125 12.47 1.36 -8.74
C ASP A 125 13.91 0.84 -8.98
N LYS A 126 14.16 0.25 -10.15
CA LYS A 126 15.48 -0.24 -10.54
C LYS A 126 16.46 0.91 -10.76
N GLU A 127 16.06 1.95 -11.50
CA GLU A 127 16.87 3.15 -11.72
C GLU A 127 17.20 3.83 -10.39
N MET A 128 16.23 3.93 -9.48
CA MET A 128 16.45 4.48 -8.15
C MET A 128 17.46 3.64 -7.33
N ALA A 129 17.33 2.31 -7.35
CA ALA A 129 18.25 1.42 -6.66
C ALA A 129 19.68 1.51 -7.23
N GLU A 130 19.83 1.52 -8.55
CA GLU A 130 21.12 1.66 -9.23
C GLU A 130 21.76 3.03 -8.93
N PHE A 131 20.97 4.10 -8.93
CA PHE A 131 21.44 5.43 -8.57
C PHE A 131 22.00 5.46 -7.14
N LEU A 132 21.25 4.93 -6.16
CA LEU A 132 21.68 4.86 -4.77
C LEU A 132 22.95 4.01 -4.61
N GLN A 133 23.02 2.84 -5.25
CA GLN A 133 24.22 2.00 -5.24
C GLN A 133 25.44 2.75 -5.83
N SER A 134 25.27 3.48 -6.93
CA SER A 134 26.34 4.26 -7.56
C SER A 134 26.85 5.40 -6.68
N LYS A 135 25.97 6.05 -5.90
CA LYS A 135 26.32 7.14 -4.98
C LYS A 135 27.01 6.60 -3.73
N LEU A 136 26.51 5.51 -3.17
CA LEU A 136 27.08 4.86 -1.99
C LEU A 136 28.47 4.27 -2.30
N SER A 137 28.64 3.58 -3.43
CA SER A 137 29.94 3.05 -3.88
C SER A 137 30.97 4.15 -4.13
N LYS A 138 30.59 5.27 -4.77
CA LYS A 138 31.46 6.44 -4.94
C LYS A 138 31.83 7.08 -3.59
N SER A 139 30.89 7.18 -2.65
CA SER A 139 31.16 7.69 -1.30
C SER A 139 32.07 6.79 -0.48
N TYR A 140 32.02 5.46 -0.70
CA TYR A 140 32.90 4.49 -0.05
C TYR A 140 34.33 4.57 -0.60
N LEU A 141 34.48 4.71 -1.92
CA LEU A 141 35.78 4.92 -2.57
C LEU A 141 36.44 6.24 -2.14
N GLN A 142 35.65 7.29 -1.92
CA GLN A 142 36.14 8.59 -1.45
C GLN A 142 36.55 8.60 0.03
N ARG A 143 35.97 7.72 0.87
CA ARG A 143 36.41 7.50 2.25
C ARG A 143 37.63 6.57 2.34
N ALA A 144 37.82 5.66 1.38
CA ALA A 144 38.98 4.76 1.33
C ALA A 144 40.26 5.41 0.81
N SER A 145 40.18 6.54 0.10
CA SER A 145 41.34 7.32 -0.37
C SER A 145 41.87 8.35 0.64
N GLY A 146 41.28 8.43 1.84
CA GLY A 146 41.71 9.29 2.94
C GLY A 146 42.05 8.51 4.22
N SER A 147 43.34 8.21 4.40
CA SER A 147 44.02 7.74 5.63
C SER A 147 44.17 6.20 5.84
N PRO A 148 45.36 5.71 6.24
CA PRO A 148 45.64 4.30 6.41
C PRO A 148 45.15 3.71 7.74
N VAL A 149 44.83 2.43 7.65
CA VAL A 149 44.48 1.41 8.65
C VAL A 149 45.02 1.63 10.08
N ARG A 150 44.12 1.46 11.07
CA ARG A 150 44.45 0.80 12.35
C ARG A 150 43.42 -0.28 12.66
N GLU A 151 43.86 -1.53 12.54
CA GLU A 151 43.11 -2.71 12.98
C GLU A 151 42.84 -2.65 14.48
N LYS A 152 41.57 -2.77 14.87
CA LYS A 152 41.19 -3.28 16.19
C LYS A 152 40.19 -4.42 16.00
N LYS A 153 40.70 -5.62 16.23
CA LYS A 153 39.97 -6.87 16.39
C LYS A 153 39.08 -6.77 17.63
N MET A 154 37.76 -6.81 17.46
CA MET A 154 36.81 -7.13 18.53
C MET A 154 35.73 -8.08 17.99
N THR A 155 35.63 -9.20 18.68
CA THR A 155 34.65 -10.27 18.51
C THR A 155 33.38 -9.94 19.28
N SER A 156 32.21 -9.89 18.62
CA SER A 156 30.94 -10.20 19.28
C SER A 156 29.80 -10.43 18.28
N ARG A 157 29.43 -11.71 18.18
CA ARG A 157 28.07 -12.28 18.23
C ARG A 157 26.99 -11.63 17.36
N GLY A 158 26.59 -12.38 16.32
CA GLY A 158 25.56 -12.00 15.36
C GLY A 158 24.19 -11.76 15.96
N GLN A 159 23.49 -10.81 15.35
CA GLN A 159 22.03 -10.74 15.34
C GLN A 159 21.58 -10.97 13.91
N GLN A 160 21.00 -12.15 13.71
CA GLN A 160 20.20 -12.50 12.54
C GLN A 160 19.01 -11.53 12.50
N THR A 161 18.93 -10.70 11.47
CA THR A 161 17.69 -10.01 11.15
C THR A 161 16.77 -11.02 10.49
N SER A 162 15.78 -11.47 11.26
CA SER A 162 14.72 -12.36 10.82
C SER A 162 13.95 -11.76 9.65
N ALA A 163 13.74 -12.59 8.62
CA ALA A 163 12.85 -12.33 7.50
C ALA A 163 11.45 -11.90 7.96
N PRO A 164 10.78 -10.96 7.27
CA PRO A 164 9.40 -10.62 7.59
C PRO A 164 8.49 -11.80 7.24
N TYR A 165 7.88 -12.31 8.31
CA TYR A 165 6.82 -13.29 8.35
C TYR A 165 5.68 -12.92 7.40
N MET A 166 5.48 -13.74 6.36
CA MET A 166 4.29 -13.70 5.52
C MET A 166 3.10 -14.21 6.35
N SER A 167 2.28 -13.29 6.86
CA SER A 167 0.99 -13.64 7.44
C SER A 167 0.09 -14.23 6.37
N LYS A 168 -0.07 -15.55 6.41
CA LYS A 168 -1.06 -16.32 5.67
C LYS A 168 -2.46 -16.01 6.20
N THR A 169 -3.01 -14.86 5.86
CA THR A 169 -4.43 -14.57 6.03
C THR A 169 -4.91 -13.63 4.94
N GLY A 170 -5.12 -14.19 3.75
CA GLY A 170 -5.61 -13.42 2.60
C GLY A 170 -6.15 -14.27 1.45
N LEU A 171 -6.46 -15.56 1.69
CA LEU A 171 -6.93 -16.48 0.65
C LEU A 171 -8.34 -17.01 0.93
N THR A 172 -9.26 -16.15 1.36
CA THR A 172 -10.69 -16.50 1.53
C THR A 172 -11.67 -15.42 1.06
N LEU A 173 -11.26 -14.53 0.15
CA LEU A 173 -12.15 -13.46 -0.36
C LEU A 173 -12.23 -13.38 -1.89
N LEU A 174 -12.02 -14.50 -2.60
CA LEU A 174 -12.33 -14.58 -4.03
C LEU A 174 -12.92 -15.96 -4.41
N LYS A 175 -13.83 -16.49 -3.58
CA LYS A 175 -14.55 -17.75 -3.86
C LYS A 175 -15.93 -17.54 -4.50
N GLU A 176 -16.26 -16.36 -5.02
CA GLU A 176 -17.58 -16.11 -5.64
C GLU A 176 -17.57 -15.31 -6.96
N CYS A 177 -16.54 -15.45 -7.80
CA CYS A 177 -16.61 -14.93 -9.19
C CYS A 177 -16.66 -16.02 -10.28
N CYS A 178 -16.59 -17.30 -9.92
CA CYS A 178 -16.73 -18.41 -10.89
C CYS A 178 -17.92 -19.30 -10.55
N GLY A 179 -19.12 -18.79 -10.77
CA GLY A 179 -20.37 -19.56 -10.76
C GLY A 179 -20.56 -20.43 -12.00
N PHE A 180 -19.53 -21.15 -12.47
CA PHE A 180 -19.69 -22.17 -13.50
C PHE A 180 -18.73 -23.32 -13.23
N THR A 181 -19.29 -24.49 -12.98
CA THR A 181 -18.59 -25.77 -12.95
C THR A 181 -17.94 -26.02 -14.31
N CYS A 182 -16.67 -25.67 -14.45
CA CYS A 182 -15.84 -26.16 -15.55
C CYS A 182 -15.18 -27.46 -15.07
N SER A 183 -15.83 -28.59 -15.35
CA SER A 183 -15.18 -29.89 -15.25
C SER A 183 -14.14 -29.98 -16.35
N ILE A 184 -12.88 -30.04 -15.96
CA ILE A 184 -11.79 -30.45 -16.84
C ILE A 184 -12.00 -31.94 -17.16
N MET A 185 -12.35 -32.24 -18.41
CA MET A 185 -12.04 -33.49 -19.11
C MET A 185 -11.39 -33.14 -20.44
#